data_AF-A0A0G0KEB8-F1
#
_entry.id   AF-A0A0G0KEB8-F1
#
_cell.length_a   1.000
_cell.length_b   1.000
_cell.length_c   1.000
_cell.angle_alpha   90.00
_cell.angle_beta   90.00
_cell.angle_gamma   90.00
#
_symmetry.space_group_name_H-M   'P 1'
#
loop_
_entity.id
_entity.type
_entity.pdbx_description
1 polymer ?
#
loop_
_entity_poly.entity_id
_entity_poly.type
_entity_poly.pdbx_seq_one_letter_code
_entity_poly.pdbx_strand_id
1 'polypeptide(L)' 'MQRLQEKYTNETLPILVKEFAIKNTLQAPRIEKVVLNTGIGDAQK' A
#
# COMPACT_ATOMS: atom_id res chain seq x y z
N MET A 1 -12.88 3.55 -12.31
CA MET A 1 -12.69 3.17 -10.89
C MET A 1 -11.21 2.93 -10.60
N GLN A 2 -10.81 2.94 -9.33
CA GLN A 2 -9.41 2.92 -8.90
C GLN A 2 -8.89 1.47 -8.86
N ARG A 3 -8.31 1.00 -9.98
CA ARG A 3 -7.80 -0.37 -10.19
C ARG A 3 -6.98 -0.93 -9.01
N LEU A 4 -6.14 -0.08 -8.40
CA LEU A 4 -5.27 -0.47 -7.29
C LEU A 4 -6.04 -0.67 -5.98
N GLN A 5 -7.04 0.16 -5.69
CA GLN A 5 -7.89 -0.03 -4.52
C GLN A 5 -8.75 -1.29 -4.62
N GLU A 6 -9.30 -1.56 -5.81
CA GLU A 6 -10.10 -2.77 -6.06
C GLU A 6 -9.27 -4.03 -5.88
N LYS A 7 -8.06 -4.06 -6.45
CA LYS A 7 -7.13 -5.17 -6.30
C LYS A 7 -6.74 -5.39 -4.83
N TYR A 8 -6.44 -4.31 -4.11
CA TYR A 8 -6.07 -4.40 -2.70
C TYR A 8 -7.22 -4.96 -1.85
N THR A 9 -8.44 -4.47 -2.06
CA THR A 9 -9.62 -4.83 -1.27
C THR A 9 -10.10 -6.25 -1.55
N ASN A 10 -10.11 -6.65 -2.82
CA ASN A 10 -10.72 -7.91 -3.25
C ASN A 10 -9.75 -9.09 -3.23
N GLU A 11 -8.46 -8.85 -3.54
CA GLU A 11 -7.46 -9.93 -3.66
C GLU A 11 -6.47 -9.91 -2.49
N THR A 12 -5.85 -8.75 -2.23
CA THR A 12 -4.67 -8.69 -1.35
C THR A 12 -5.04 -8.79 0.13
N LEU A 13 -6.10 -8.09 0.56
CA LEU A 13 -6.63 -8.13 1.93
C LEU A 13 -6.96 -9.54 2.44
N PRO A 14 -7.77 -10.36 1.73
CA PRO A 14 -8.11 -11.70 2.19
C PRO A 14 -6.92 -12.66 2.21
N ILE A 15 -5.95 -12.49 1.32
CA ILE A 15 -4.70 -13.28 1.31
C ILE A 15 -3.88 -12.96 2.57
N LEU A 16 -3.67 -11.66 2.86
CA LEU A 16 -2.92 -11.21 4.04
C LEU A 16 -3.58 -11.66 5.36
N VAL A 17 -4.91 -11.58 5.45
CA VAL A 17 -5.62 -12.04 6.66
C VAL A 17 -5.44 -13.54 6.89
N LYS A 18 -5.42 -14.34 5.82
CA LYS A 18 -5.21 -15.80 5.91
C LYS A 18 -3.76 -16.15 6.25
N GLU A 19 -2.78 -15.56 5.57
CA GLU A 19 -1.35 -15.85 5.81
C GLU A 19 -0.89 -15.44 7.20
N PHE A 20 -1.36 -14.29 7.69
CA PHE A 20 -0.92 -13.74 8.97
C PHE A 20 -1.89 -14.03 10.13
N ALA A 21 -2.91 -14.88 9.90
CA ALA A 21 -3.93 -15.28 10.88
C ALA A 21 -4.50 -14.08 11.67
N ILE A 22 -4.72 -12.96 10.97
CA ILE A 22 -5.05 -11.68 11.59
C ILE A 22 -6.48 -11.76 12.14
N LYS A 23 -6.63 -11.61 13.46
CA LYS A 23 -7.94 -11.67 14.13
C LYS A 23 -8.85 -10.48 13.83
N ASN A 24 -8.28 -9.34 13.42
CA ASN A 24 -9.01 -8.11 13.15
C ASN A 24 -8.70 -7.58 11.76
N THR A 25 -9.73 -7.43 10.93
CA THR A 25 -9.63 -6.93 9.54
C THR A 25 -9.01 -5.53 9.44
N LEU A 26 -9.12 -4.71 10.49
CA LEU A 26 -8.50 -3.38 10.54
C LEU A 26 -6.98 -3.42 10.79
N GLN A 27 -6.45 -4.54 11.27
CA GLN A 27 -5.03 -4.72 11.55
C GLN A 27 -4.24 -5.08 10.27
N ALA A 28 -4.93 -5.30 9.15
CA ALA A 28 -4.28 -5.55 7.87
C ALA A 28 -3.48 -4.31 7.38
N PRO A 29 -2.25 -4.50 6.88
CA PRO A 29 -1.36 -3.41 6.50
C PRO A 29 -1.88 -2.65 5.28
N ARG A 30 -1.88 -1.31 5.35
CA ARG A 30 -2.34 -0.39 4.30
C ARG A 30 -1.22 0.57 3.89
N ILE A 31 -1.28 1.05 2.65
CA ILE A 31 -0.39 2.11 2.16
C ILE A 31 -0.96 3.45 2.62
N GLU A 32 -0.25 4.12 3.53
CA GLU A 32 -0.66 5.44 4.05
C GLU A 32 -0.23 6.58 3.12
N LYS A 33 1.03 6.61 2.70
CA LYS A 33 1.54 7.60 1.75
C LYS A 33 2.74 7.06 0.97
N VAL A 34 2.91 7.58 -0.24
CA VAL A 34 4.13 7.41 -1.03
C VAL A 34 4.80 8.77 -1.13
N VAL A 35 5.98 8.91 -0.52
CA VAL A 35 6.77 10.14 -0.60
C VAL A 35 7.77 9.99 -1.76
N LEU A 36 7.58 10.79 -2.80
CA LEU A 36 8.56 10.92 -3.88
C LEU A 36 9.48 12.09 -3.55
N ASN A 37 10.71 11.77 -3.14
CA ASN A 37 11.75 12.76 -2.93
C ASN A 37 12.70 12.74 -4.13
N THR A 38 12.88 13.89 -4.78
CA THR A 38 13.89 14.07 -5.82
C THR A 38 14.89 15.11 -5.36
N GLY A 39 16.06 14.66 -4.94
CA GLY A 39 17.18 15.52 -4.57
C GLY A 39 17.83 16.09 -5.82
N ILE A 40 17.46 17.31 -6.20
CA ILE A 40 18.14 18.07 -7.25
C ILE A 40 19.26 18.87 -6.58
N GLY A 41 20.39 18.19 -6.33
CA GLY A 41 21.60 18.85 -5.81
C GLY A 41 22.34 19.65 -6.88
N ASP A 42 22.32 19.16 -8.13
CA ASP A 42 23.18 19.66 -9.22
C ASP A 42 22.43 20.10 -10.49
N ALA A 43 21.10 20.04 -10.56
CA ALA A 43 20.37 20.47 -11.77
C ALA A 43 20.24 21.99 -11.92
N GLN A 44 21.15 22.76 -11.30
CA GLN A 44 21.26 24.22 -11.44
C GLN A 44 22.36 24.66 -12.43
N LYS A 45 23.09 23.75 -13.08
CA LYS A 45 24.04 24.14 -14.15
C LYS A 45 23.36 24.21 -15.52
#